data_AF-B8HL88-F1
#
_entry.id   AF-B8HL88-F1
#
_cell.length_a   1.000
_cell.length_b   1.000
_cell.length_c   1.000
_cell.angle_alpha   90.00
_cell.angle_beta   90.00
_cell.angle_gamma   90.00
#
_symmetry.space_group_name_H-M   'P 1'
#
loop_
_entity.id
_entity.type
_entity.pdbx_description
1 polymer ?
#
loop_
_entity_poly.entity_id
_entity_poly.type
_entity_poly.pdbx_seq_one_letter_code
_entity_poly.pdbx_strand_id
1 'polypeptide(L)'
;MTLLEHVLRQIEQLTLEEQFVVLNHTTAQLKHRTLTPKPKRKWLDIAGTATYPLVGEDAQKWVNRTRLESQEHRDCLLEIENEG
;
A
#
# COMPACT_ATOMS: atom_id res chain seq x y z
N MET A 1 31.27 12.12 28.97
CA MET A 1 31.60 11.21 27.87
C MET A 1 30.29 10.69 27.31
N THR A 2 30.02 10.93 26.03
CA THR A 2 28.77 10.52 25.40
C THR A 2 28.83 9.05 24.98
N LEU A 3 27.66 8.41 24.82
CA LEU A 3 27.59 7.01 24.34
C LEU A 3 28.28 6.85 22.97
N LEU A 4 28.14 7.85 22.10
CA LEU A 4 28.76 7.85 20.77
C LEU A 4 30.29 7.83 20.86
N GLU A 5 30.88 8.69 21.68
CA GLU A 5 32.32 8.72 21.90
C GLU A 5 32.87 7.39 22.41
N HIS A 6 32.11 6.72 23.29
CA HIS A 6 32.49 5.41 23.83
C HIS A 6 32.48 4.33 22.73
N VAL A 7 31.43 4.29 21.92
CA VAL A 7 31.29 3.32 20.82
C VAL A 7 32.36 3.53 19.76
N LEU A 8 32.68 4.78 19.40
CA LEU A 8 33.75 5.08 18.44
C LEU A 8 35.11 4.59 18.94
N ARG A 9 35.43 4.84 20.22
CA ARG A 9 36.66 4.31 20.84
C ARG A 9 36.73 2.79 20.82
N GLN A 10 35.61 2.09 21.00
CA GLN A 10 35.59 0.63 20.92
C GLN A 10 35.82 0.13 19.50
N ILE A 11 35.28 0.82 18.49
CA ILE A 11 35.49 0.48 17.07
C ILE A 11 36.96 0.70 16.68
N GLU A 12 37.59 1.76 17.17
CA GLU A 12 39.03 2.02 16.92
C GLU A 12 39.96 0.95 17.49
N GLN A 13 39.53 0.20 18.50
CA GLN A 13 40.30 -0.91 19.08
C GLN A 13 40.19 -2.22 18.28
N LEU A 14 39.24 -2.30 17.35
CA LEU A 14 39.04 -3.47 16.49
C LEU A 14 40.08 -3.53 15.37
N THR A 15 40.30 -4.74 14.85
CA THR A 15 41.08 -4.93 13.63
C THR A 15 40.35 -4.32 12.42
N LEU A 16 41.09 -4.04 11.34
CA LEU A 16 40.51 -3.49 10.10
C LEU A 16 39.34 -4.34 9.57
N GLU A 17 39.47 -5.67 9.63
CA GLU A 17 38.44 -6.60 9.16
C GLU A 17 37.16 -6.50 9.99
N GLU A 18 37.29 -6.43 11.32
CA GLU A 18 36.16 -6.26 12.23
C GLU A 18 35.49 -4.88 12.08
N GLN A 19 36.28 -3.83 11.80
CA GLN A 19 35.71 -2.51 11.50
C GLN A 19 34.83 -2.54 10.24
N PHE A 20 35.24 -3.29 9.20
CA PHE A 20 34.41 -3.50 8.02
C PHE A 20 33.12 -4.27 8.33
N VAL A 21 33.18 -5.25 9.24
CA VAL A 21 31.97 -5.97 9.70
C VAL A 21 31.00 -5.01 10.39
N VAL A 22 31.50 -4.12 11.26
CA VAL A 22 30.67 -3.10 11.92
C VAL A 22 30.02 -2.15 10.92
N LEU A 23 30.78 -1.69 9.91
CA LEU A 23 30.26 -0.84 8.83
C LEU A 23 29.14 -1.54 8.06
N ASN A 24 29.35 -2.79 7.65
CA ASN A 24 28.35 -3.55 6.90
C ASN A 24 27.08 -3.80 7.73
N HIS A 25 27.23 -4.15 9.00
CA HIS A 25 26.10 -4.39 9.89
C HIS A 25 25.27 -3.11 10.13
N THR A 26 25.94 -1.98 10.40
CA THR A 26 25.26 -0.69 10.64
C THR A 26 24.58 -0.16 9.38
N THR A 27 25.23 -0.23 8.22
CA THR A 27 24.62 0.16 6.94
C THR A 27 23.45 -0.72 6.55
N ALA A 28 23.53 -2.04 6.77
CA ALA A 28 22.41 -2.96 6.57
C ALA A 28 21.22 -2.62 7.48
N GLN A 29 21.45 -2.37 8.77
CA GLN A 29 20.39 -1.95 9.69
C GLN A 29 19.74 -0.62 9.27
N LEU A 30 20.54 0.36 8.85
CA LEU A 30 20.03 1.65 8.39
C LEU A 30 19.16 1.49 7.14
N LYS A 31 19.59 0.66 6.18
CA LYS A 31 18.77 0.30 5.01
C LYS A 31 17.47 -0.34 5.43
N HIS A 32 17.47 -1.29 6.37
CA HIS A 32 16.23 -1.89 6.86
C HIS A 32 15.31 -0.86 7.51
N ARG A 33 15.83 0.05 8.36
CA ARG A 33 14.99 1.05 9.04
C ARG A 33 14.47 2.16 8.12
N THR A 34 15.23 2.52 7.08
CA THR A 34 14.84 3.56 6.11
C THR A 34 13.97 3.00 4.98
N LEU A 35 14.18 1.73 4.60
CA LEU A 35 13.45 1.04 3.54
C LEU A 35 12.33 0.13 4.06
N THR A 36 12.10 0.01 5.37
CA THR A 36 10.83 -0.51 5.87
C THR A 36 9.77 0.54 5.60
N PRO A 37 8.90 0.40 4.56
CA PRO A 37 7.70 1.19 4.52
C PRO A 37 6.95 0.93 5.82
N LYS A 38 6.40 1.99 6.44
CA LYS A 38 5.37 1.84 7.47
C LYS A 38 4.47 0.67 7.05
N PRO A 39 4.14 -0.28 7.94
CA PRO A 39 3.36 -1.46 7.55
C PRO A 39 2.15 -0.94 6.78
N LYS A 40 2.08 -1.30 5.49
CA LYS A 40 0.94 -0.94 4.65
C LYS A 40 -0.25 -1.51 5.41
N ARG A 41 -1.14 -0.64 5.92
CA ARG A 41 -2.34 -1.09 6.63
C ARG A 41 -2.99 -2.15 5.77
N LYS A 42 -3.30 -3.30 6.34
CA LYS A 42 -3.96 -4.35 5.56
C LYS A 42 -5.29 -3.74 5.13
N TRP A 43 -5.69 -3.93 3.88
CA TRP A 43 -6.99 -3.43 3.41
C TRP A 43 -8.15 -3.95 4.28
N LEU A 44 -7.99 -5.14 4.88
CA LEU A 44 -8.87 -5.71 5.89
C LEU A 44 -9.05 -4.83 7.14
N ASP A 45 -8.03 -4.06 7.53
CA ASP A 45 -8.09 -3.16 8.70
C ASP A 45 -9.00 -1.93 8.44
N ILE A 46 -9.40 -1.70 7.17
CA ILE A 46 -10.25 -0.59 6.71
C ILE A 46 -11.62 -1.11 6.24
N ALA A 47 -11.79 -2.43 6.10
CA ALA A 47 -13.04 -3.03 5.68
C ALA A 47 -14.12 -2.79 6.75
N GLY A 48 -15.23 -2.16 6.37
CA GLY A 48 -16.38 -1.90 7.27
C GLY A 48 -16.33 -0.60 8.06
N THR A 49 -15.31 0.26 7.90
CA THR A 49 -15.25 1.56 8.59
C THR A 49 -16.03 2.68 7.88
N ALA A 50 -16.49 2.43 6.66
CA ALA A 50 -17.27 3.37 5.87
C ALA A 50 -18.74 3.34 6.30
N THR A 51 -19.31 4.50 6.65
CA THR A 51 -20.76 4.62 6.83
C THR A 51 -21.44 4.42 5.48
N TYR A 52 -22.46 3.57 5.45
CA TYR A 52 -23.24 3.35 4.25
C TYR A 52 -24.28 4.47 4.04
N PRO A 53 -24.44 5.03 2.83
CA PRO A 53 -23.57 4.92 1.66
C PRO A 53 -22.39 5.91 1.71
N LEU A 54 -21.18 5.45 1.39
CA LEU A 54 -19.94 6.25 1.48
C LEU A 54 -19.95 7.46 0.51
N VAL A 55 -20.68 7.38 -0.60
CA VAL A 55 -20.72 8.38 -1.69
C VAL A 55 -22.16 8.84 -1.98
N GLY A 56 -23.08 8.64 -1.04
CA GLY A 56 -24.48 9.12 -1.18
C GLY A 56 -25.39 8.27 -2.08
N GLU A 57 -24.86 7.37 -2.91
CA GLU A 57 -25.63 6.37 -3.67
C GLU A 57 -25.43 4.97 -3.08
N ASP A 58 -26.54 4.28 -2.85
CA ASP A 58 -26.60 2.87 -2.45
C ASP A 58 -25.96 2.00 -3.55
N ALA A 59 -25.05 1.10 -3.15
CA ALA A 59 -24.31 0.26 -4.09
C ALA A 59 -25.24 -0.63 -4.93
N GLN A 60 -26.31 -1.17 -4.35
CA GLN A 60 -27.28 -1.98 -5.06
C GLN A 60 -28.08 -1.14 -6.06
N LYS A 61 -28.43 0.08 -5.68
CA LYS A 61 -29.09 1.06 -6.56
C LYS A 61 -28.21 1.41 -7.77
N TRP A 62 -26.92 1.64 -7.57
CA TRP A 62 -25.97 1.90 -8.66
C TRP A 62 -25.87 0.70 -9.62
N VAL A 63 -25.67 -0.52 -9.09
CA VAL A 63 -25.59 -1.75 -9.91
C VAL A 63 -26.86 -1.96 -10.73
N ASN A 64 -28.03 -1.78 -10.11
CA ASN A 64 -29.30 -1.93 -10.80
C ASN A 64 -29.46 -0.91 -11.93
N ARG A 65 -29.10 0.36 -11.70
CA ARG A 65 -29.13 1.40 -12.73
C ARG A 65 -28.23 1.05 -13.91
N THR A 66 -26.96 0.75 -13.65
CA THR A 66 -25.98 0.44 -14.71
C THR A 66 -26.36 -0.82 -15.50
N ARG A 67 -26.95 -1.82 -14.84
CA ARG A 67 -27.45 -3.01 -15.53
C ARG A 67 -28.64 -2.69 -16.43
N LEU A 68 -29.56 -1.84 -15.98
CA LEU A 68 -30.72 -1.41 -16.76
C LEU A 68 -30.29 -0.59 -17.98
N GLU A 69 -29.44 0.41 -17.79
CA GLU A 69 -28.88 1.23 -18.88
C GLU A 69 -28.19 0.35 -19.95
N SER A 70 -27.44 -0.68 -19.52
CA SER A 70 -26.81 -1.64 -20.43
C SER A 70 -27.79 -2.57 -21.14
N GLN A 71 -28.94 -2.88 -20.52
CA GLN A 71 -29.99 -3.68 -21.15
C GLN A 71 -30.72 -2.86 -22.20
N GLU A 72 -31.14 -1.63 -21.85
CA GLU A 72 -31.80 -0.70 -22.77
C GLU A 72 -30.94 -0.41 -24.00
N HIS A 73 -29.63 -0.25 -23.83
CA HIS A 73 -28.72 -0.08 -24.95
C HIS A 73 -28.70 -1.30 -25.90
N ARG A 74 -28.75 -2.52 -25.35
CA ARG A 74 -28.78 -3.75 -26.13
C ARG A 74 -30.11 -3.93 -26.86
N ASP A 75 -31.22 -3.65 -26.17
CA ASP A 75 -32.56 -3.78 -26.75
C ASP A 75 -32.75 -2.77 -27.90
N CYS A 76 -32.28 -1.53 -27.74
CA CYS A 76 -32.28 -0.52 -28.80
C CYS A 76 -31.44 -0.94 -30.03
N LEU A 77 -30.27 -1.55 -29.83
CA LEU A 77 -29.47 -2.07 -30.95
C LEU A 77 -30.19 -3.20 -31.70
N LEU A 78 -30.87 -4.09 -30.98
CA LEU A 78 -31.64 -5.18 -31.58
C LEU A 78 -32.87 -4.68 -32.34
N GLU A 79 -33.55 -3.64 -31.87
CA GLU A 79 -34.66 -3.01 -32.60
C GLU A 79 -34.17 -2.38 -33.92
N ILE A 80 -33.01 -1.72 -33.92
CA ILE A 80 -32.39 -1.15 -35.13
C ILE A 80 -32.01 -2.24 -36.15
N GLU A 81 -31.51 -3.40 -35.70
CA GLU A 81 -31.18 -4.54 -36.58
C GLU A 81 -32.41 -5.23 -37.19
N ASN A 82 -33.57 -5.18 -36.52
CA ASN A 82 -34.79 -5.83 -37.00
C ASN A 82 -35.64 -4.94 -37.93
N GLU A 83 -35.37 -3.64 -38.00
CA GLU A 83 -36.08 -2.66 -38.86
C GLU A 83 -35.34 -2.30 -40.17
N GLY A 84 -34.13 -2.83 -40.39
CA GLY A 84 -33.32 -2.64 -41.61
C GLY A 84 -33.34 -3.84 -42.56
#